data_AF-A0A938B4D4-F1
#
_entry.id   AF-A0A938B4D4-F1
#
_cell.length_a   1.000
_cell.length_b   1.000
_cell.length_c   1.000
_cell.angle_alpha   90.00
_cell.angle_beta   90.00
_cell.angle_gamma   90.00
#
_symmetry.space_group_name_H-M   'P 1'
#
loop_
_entity.id
_entity.type
_entity.pdbx_description
1 polymer ?
#
loop_
_entity_poly.entity_id
_entity_poly.type
_entity_poly.pdbx_seq_one_letter_code
_entity_poly.pdbx_strand_id
1 'polypeptide(L)'
;MVDLPSAVQAHVVACCLATRAPAWLLVHQDGRFQAGQGALERYGLAGLQSACEIESQVPCLQGLWPFTGTPCYLPALEILTGTFADIHLFAEHTDVWVLFLDATAQVVQQRRLQQKANEMRWLQDHYWVTIGQRLGHADLQSPVHALREALTTLALLTQTLEALDMVVFERMPDGALQLTSTAPAWFINVCPEAATPRDGLQPGSVFPVLGPFLQEAEAFWARQGTGRYTSLPWSLGDAMAQEYSLEASALCCGKHQLLCLVPVPRPRCPGVSAS
;
A
#
# COMPACT_ATOMS: atom_id res chain seq x y z
N MET A 1 18.81 -2.63 -20.64
CA MET A 1 18.06 -3.85 -21.00
C MET A 1 18.74 -5.01 -20.29
N VAL A 2 18.05 -5.73 -19.41
CA VAL A 2 18.62 -6.91 -18.75
C VAL A 2 18.50 -8.05 -19.75
N ASP A 3 19.62 -8.57 -20.24
CA ASP A 3 19.64 -9.68 -21.19
C ASP A 3 19.39 -10.98 -20.41
N LEU A 4 18.12 -11.31 -20.23
CA LEU A 4 17.71 -12.52 -19.52
C LEU A 4 17.90 -13.75 -20.41
N PRO A 5 18.35 -14.90 -19.88
CA PRO A 5 18.36 -16.15 -20.63
C PRO A 5 16.96 -16.49 -21.16
N SER A 6 16.87 -17.06 -22.36
CA SER A 6 15.60 -17.40 -23.02
C SER A 6 14.67 -18.26 -22.16
N ALA A 7 15.23 -19.18 -21.36
CA ALA A 7 14.46 -19.99 -20.42
C ALA A 7 13.78 -19.15 -19.32
N VAL A 8 14.45 -18.11 -18.82
CA VAL A 8 13.89 -17.19 -17.82
C VAL A 8 12.82 -16.32 -18.46
N GLN A 9 13.07 -15.80 -19.68
CA GLN A 9 12.08 -15.04 -20.44
C GLN A 9 10.80 -15.86 -20.68
N ALA A 10 10.93 -17.10 -21.13
CA ALA A 10 9.81 -17.99 -21.36
C ALA A 10 8.99 -18.26 -20.09
N HIS A 11 9.67 -18.43 -18.94
CA HIS A 11 8.99 -18.61 -17.66
C HIS A 11 8.24 -17.34 -17.20
N VAL A 12 8.87 -16.17 -17.29
CA VAL A 12 8.23 -14.89 -16.96
C VAL A 12 7.01 -14.64 -17.86
N VAL A 13 7.15 -14.87 -19.18
CA VAL A 13 6.04 -14.78 -20.13
C VAL A 13 4.92 -15.74 -19.72
N ALA A 14 5.21 -17.01 -19.44
CA ALA A 14 4.19 -17.98 -19.02
C ALA A 14 3.44 -17.53 -17.76
N CYS A 15 4.15 -17.00 -16.75
CA CYS A 15 3.55 -16.45 -15.54
C CYS A 15 2.64 -15.24 -15.83
N CYS A 16 3.09 -14.32 -16.70
CA CYS A 16 2.27 -13.18 -17.14
C CYS A 16 1.02 -13.64 -17.88
N LEU A 17 1.15 -14.57 -18.85
CA LEU A 17 0.03 -15.12 -19.60
C LEU A 17 -1.00 -15.81 -18.68
N ALA A 18 -0.52 -16.53 -17.66
CA ALA A 18 -1.38 -17.27 -16.74
C ALA A 18 -2.17 -16.38 -15.77
N THR A 19 -1.64 -15.19 -15.43
CA THR A 19 -2.20 -14.35 -14.35
C THR A 19 -2.89 -13.08 -14.84
N ARG A 20 -2.55 -12.61 -16.05
CA ARG A 20 -2.98 -11.30 -16.57
C ARG A 20 -3.96 -11.38 -17.74
N ALA A 21 -4.44 -12.57 -18.10
CA ALA A 21 -5.43 -12.78 -19.17
C ALA A 21 -5.22 -11.86 -20.40
N PRO A 22 -4.06 -11.93 -21.06
CA PRO A 22 -3.67 -10.97 -22.08
C PRO A 22 -4.61 -11.01 -23.28
N ALA A 23 -4.89 -9.84 -23.83
CA ALA A 23 -5.54 -9.69 -25.14
C ALA A 23 -4.83 -8.60 -25.93
N TRP A 24 -4.76 -8.74 -27.26
CA TRP A 24 -4.10 -7.76 -28.10
C TRP A 24 -4.97 -7.40 -29.31
N LEU A 25 -4.79 -6.18 -29.79
CA LEU A 25 -5.38 -5.64 -31.00
C LEU A 25 -4.26 -5.13 -31.89
N LEU A 26 -4.39 -5.37 -33.19
CA LEU A 26 -3.61 -4.78 -34.24
C LEU A 26 -4.48 -3.73 -34.93
N VAL A 27 -4.00 -2.49 -34.93
CA VAL A 27 -4.70 -1.33 -35.46
C VAL A 27 -3.78 -0.66 -36.46
N HIS A 28 -4.30 -0.30 -37.62
CA HIS A 28 -3.53 0.44 -38.61
C HIS A 28 -3.26 1.88 -38.13
N GLN A 29 -2.24 2.55 -38.68
CA GLN A 29 -1.88 3.92 -38.29
C GLN A 29 -3.02 4.95 -38.47
N ASP A 30 -3.99 4.66 -39.35
CA ASP A 30 -5.19 5.48 -39.58
C ASP A 30 -6.32 5.24 -38.54
N GLY A 31 -6.09 4.39 -37.54
CA GLY A 31 -7.05 4.10 -36.47
C GLY A 31 -8.04 2.98 -36.79
N ARG A 32 -7.86 2.25 -37.89
CA ARG A 32 -8.76 1.14 -38.25
C ARG A 32 -8.33 -0.18 -37.64
N PHE A 33 -9.28 -0.88 -37.02
CA PHE A 33 -9.06 -2.22 -36.47
C PHE A 33 -8.75 -3.22 -37.57
N GLN A 34 -7.67 -3.99 -37.42
CA GLN A 34 -7.31 -5.06 -38.36
C GLN A 34 -7.62 -6.44 -37.78
N ALA A 35 -7.01 -6.77 -36.64
CA ALA A 35 -7.09 -8.10 -36.03
C ALA A 35 -6.93 -8.01 -34.52
N GLY A 36 -7.36 -9.04 -33.79
CA GLY A 36 -7.12 -9.14 -32.36
C GLY A 36 -7.30 -10.56 -31.86
N GLN A 37 -6.67 -10.90 -30.74
CA GLN A 37 -6.75 -12.22 -30.13
C GLN A 37 -6.49 -12.18 -28.61
N GLY A 38 -6.53 -13.35 -27.97
CA GLY A 38 -6.38 -13.51 -26.52
C GLY A 38 -7.73 -13.45 -25.82
N ALA A 39 -7.74 -12.95 -24.59
CA ALA A 39 -8.94 -12.92 -23.74
C ALA A 39 -9.90 -11.75 -24.08
N LEU A 40 -10.17 -11.48 -25.36
CA LEU A 40 -10.97 -10.33 -25.81
C LEU A 40 -12.36 -10.27 -25.16
N GLU A 41 -13.02 -11.44 -24.99
CA GLU A 41 -14.32 -11.54 -24.34
C GLU A 41 -14.34 -10.94 -22.92
N ARG A 42 -13.23 -11.11 -22.17
CA ARG A 42 -13.09 -10.58 -20.80
C ARG A 42 -13.17 -9.06 -20.76
N TYR A 43 -12.70 -8.41 -21.81
CA TYR A 43 -12.68 -6.97 -21.96
C TYR A 43 -13.89 -6.44 -22.74
N GLY A 44 -14.84 -7.31 -23.12
CA GLY A 44 -16.01 -6.93 -23.93
C GLY A 44 -15.67 -6.64 -25.39
N LEU A 45 -14.51 -7.12 -25.87
CA LEU A 45 -13.95 -6.80 -27.20
C LEU A 45 -14.17 -7.91 -28.24
N ALA A 46 -15.00 -8.92 -27.95
CA ALA A 46 -15.23 -10.03 -28.86
C ALA A 46 -16.02 -9.66 -30.13
N GLY A 47 -16.71 -8.52 -30.12
CA GLY A 47 -17.57 -8.05 -31.21
C GLY A 47 -16.93 -7.02 -32.16
N LEU A 48 -15.61 -6.83 -32.12
CA LEU A 48 -14.94 -5.82 -32.94
C LEU A 48 -15.07 -6.12 -34.44
N GLN A 49 -15.42 -5.09 -35.19
CA GLN A 49 -15.60 -5.11 -36.64
C GLN A 49 -14.32 -4.65 -37.33
N SER A 50 -13.75 -5.50 -38.19
CA SER A 50 -12.57 -5.17 -39.00
C SER A 50 -12.83 -3.98 -39.91
N ALA A 51 -11.77 -3.20 -40.15
CA ALA A 51 -11.74 -1.98 -40.96
C ALA A 51 -12.59 -0.79 -40.43
N CYS A 52 -13.25 -0.94 -39.29
CA CYS A 52 -13.91 0.15 -38.58
C CYS A 52 -12.93 0.88 -37.64
N GLU A 53 -13.23 2.14 -37.34
CA GLU A 53 -12.45 2.98 -36.45
C GLU A 53 -12.45 2.42 -35.03
N ILE A 54 -11.27 2.21 -34.45
CA ILE A 54 -11.15 1.53 -33.15
C ILE A 54 -11.69 2.40 -32.00
N GLU A 55 -11.51 3.72 -32.08
CA GLU A 55 -11.99 4.66 -31.06
C GLU A 55 -13.52 4.66 -30.94
N SER A 56 -14.23 4.34 -32.02
CA SER A 56 -15.69 4.24 -32.02
C SER A 56 -16.19 2.96 -31.35
N GLN A 57 -15.36 1.92 -31.32
CA GLN A 57 -15.71 0.59 -30.82
C GLN A 57 -15.15 0.32 -29.42
N VAL A 58 -14.06 1.00 -29.06
CA VAL A 58 -13.35 0.85 -27.80
C VAL A 58 -13.22 2.23 -27.16
N PRO A 59 -14.24 2.66 -26.38
CA PRO A 59 -14.30 4.03 -25.85
C PRO A 59 -13.09 4.45 -25.02
N CYS A 60 -12.42 3.48 -24.38
CA CYS A 60 -11.25 3.73 -23.56
C CYS A 60 -9.99 4.12 -24.38
N LEU A 61 -10.04 3.99 -25.71
CA LEU A 61 -8.98 4.38 -26.63
C LEU A 61 -9.26 5.71 -27.35
N GLN A 62 -10.34 6.40 -27.02
CA GLN A 62 -10.73 7.65 -27.68
C GLN A 62 -9.67 8.75 -27.49
N GLY A 63 -9.34 9.44 -28.59
CA GLY A 63 -8.35 10.52 -28.61
C GLY A 63 -6.90 10.07 -28.60
N LEU A 64 -6.63 8.78 -28.87
CA LEU A 64 -5.27 8.24 -28.99
C LEU A 64 -4.77 8.23 -30.44
N TRP A 65 -5.65 8.43 -31.42
CA TRP A 65 -5.30 8.62 -32.82
C TRP A 65 -5.35 10.10 -33.26
N PRO A 66 -4.47 10.51 -34.19
CA PRO A 66 -3.43 9.71 -34.86
C PRO A 66 -2.28 9.33 -33.92
N PHE A 67 -1.89 8.05 -33.92
CA PHE A 67 -0.81 7.56 -33.06
C PHE A 67 0.55 8.07 -33.57
N THR A 68 1.29 8.76 -32.70
CA THR A 68 2.55 9.45 -33.07
C THR A 68 3.78 8.54 -33.06
N GLY A 69 3.61 7.25 -32.75
CA GLY A 69 4.68 6.26 -32.68
C GLY A 69 5.33 6.14 -31.30
N THR A 70 5.06 7.07 -30.38
CA THR A 70 5.59 7.01 -29.00
C THR A 70 4.82 5.96 -28.19
N PRO A 71 5.49 4.94 -27.62
CA PRO A 71 4.82 3.96 -26.79
C PRO A 71 4.10 4.62 -25.62
N CYS A 72 2.87 4.19 -25.36
CA CYS A 72 2.01 4.72 -24.32
C CYS A 72 1.60 3.60 -23.35
N TYR A 73 1.53 3.94 -22.06
CA TYR A 73 1.09 3.02 -21.02
C TYR A 73 -0.03 3.68 -20.20
N LEU A 74 -1.20 3.04 -20.19
CA LEU A 74 -2.38 3.47 -19.44
C LEU A 74 -2.66 2.45 -18.33
N PRO A 75 -2.24 2.72 -17.08
CA PRO A 75 -2.42 1.79 -15.98
C PRO A 75 -3.86 1.77 -15.46
N ALA A 76 -4.34 0.59 -15.06
CA ALA A 76 -5.56 0.39 -14.28
C ALA A 76 -6.81 1.08 -14.87
N LEU A 77 -6.98 1.03 -16.19
CA LEU A 77 -8.13 1.61 -16.86
C LEU A 77 -9.33 0.68 -16.73
N GLU A 78 -10.48 1.21 -16.32
CA GLU A 78 -11.72 0.45 -16.25
C GLU A 78 -12.28 0.26 -17.67
N ILE A 79 -12.34 -0.99 -18.13
CA ILE A 79 -12.80 -1.32 -19.49
C ILE A 79 -14.30 -1.66 -19.47
N LEU A 80 -14.69 -2.49 -18.50
CA LEU A 80 -16.07 -2.81 -18.17
C LEU A 80 -16.27 -2.57 -16.67
N THR A 81 -17.50 -2.44 -16.23
CA THR A 81 -17.81 -2.27 -14.80
C THR A 81 -17.12 -3.34 -13.95
N GLY A 82 -16.18 -2.92 -13.10
CA GLY A 82 -15.42 -3.81 -12.23
C GLY A 82 -14.29 -4.61 -12.89
N THR A 83 -14.00 -4.41 -14.18
CA THR A 83 -12.89 -5.03 -14.90
C THR A 83 -11.87 -3.99 -15.31
N PHE A 84 -10.63 -4.14 -14.84
CA PHE A 84 -9.55 -3.19 -15.06
C PHE A 84 -8.45 -3.80 -15.89
N ALA A 85 -7.85 -3.01 -16.79
CA ALA A 85 -6.72 -3.42 -17.59
C ALA A 85 -5.61 -2.37 -17.59
N ASP A 86 -4.38 -2.84 -17.58
CA ASP A 86 -3.21 -2.10 -18.01
C ASP A 86 -3.14 -2.17 -19.54
N ILE A 87 -3.10 -1.02 -20.20
CA ILE A 87 -3.04 -0.93 -21.67
C ILE A 87 -1.67 -0.44 -22.09
N HIS A 88 -1.03 -1.18 -23.00
CA HIS A 88 0.21 -0.77 -23.66
C HIS A 88 -0.07 -0.52 -25.14
N LEU A 89 0.36 0.63 -25.64
CA LEU A 89 0.34 0.96 -27.06
C LEU A 89 1.77 1.10 -27.55
N PHE A 90 2.11 0.47 -28.66
CA PHE A 90 3.41 0.62 -29.31
C PHE A 90 3.27 0.39 -30.81
N ALA A 91 4.05 1.12 -31.60
CA ALA A 91 4.08 0.92 -33.04
C ALA A 91 5.19 -0.04 -33.44
N GLU A 92 4.88 -0.90 -34.40
CA GLU A 92 5.86 -1.70 -35.13
C GLU A 92 5.61 -1.45 -36.62
N HIS A 93 6.56 -0.77 -37.27
CA HIS A 93 6.41 -0.31 -38.67
C HIS A 93 5.15 0.56 -38.88
N THR A 94 4.19 0.08 -39.65
CA THR A 94 2.93 0.79 -40.01
C THR A 94 1.75 0.41 -39.13
N ASP A 95 1.93 -0.58 -38.24
CA ASP A 95 0.86 -1.09 -37.41
C ASP A 95 1.08 -0.71 -35.94
N VAL A 96 -0.02 -0.47 -35.25
CA VAL A 96 -0.07 -0.10 -33.84
C VAL A 96 -0.63 -1.29 -33.07
N TRP A 97 0.17 -1.80 -32.15
CA TRP A 97 -0.24 -2.84 -31.22
C TRP A 97 -0.85 -2.21 -29.99
N VAL A 98 -2.01 -2.74 -29.58
CA VAL A 98 -2.67 -2.41 -28.31
C VAL A 98 -2.77 -3.68 -27.49
N LEU A 99 -2.03 -3.76 -26.39
CA LEU A 99 -2.01 -4.90 -25.48
C LEU A 99 -2.77 -4.56 -24.20
N PHE A 100 -3.69 -5.45 -23.81
CA PHE A 100 -4.47 -5.40 -22.58
C PHE A 100 -3.97 -6.48 -21.62
N LEU A 101 -3.72 -6.09 -20.37
CA LEU A 101 -3.34 -6.97 -19.27
C LEU A 101 -4.26 -6.75 -18.08
N ASP A 102 -4.90 -7.79 -17.57
CA ASP A 102 -5.82 -7.71 -16.45
C ASP A 102 -5.11 -7.14 -15.21
N ALA A 103 -5.65 -6.03 -14.71
CA ALA A 103 -5.22 -5.35 -13.50
C ALA A 103 -6.30 -5.39 -12.41
N THR A 104 -7.42 -6.08 -12.62
CA THR A 104 -8.59 -6.12 -11.73
C THR A 104 -8.22 -6.56 -10.32
N ALA A 105 -7.50 -7.67 -10.17
CA ALA A 105 -7.07 -8.14 -8.85
C ALA A 105 -6.16 -7.12 -8.15
N GLN A 106 -5.26 -6.48 -8.90
CA GLN A 106 -4.35 -5.46 -8.41
C GLN A 106 -5.10 -4.18 -7.99
N VAL A 107 -6.08 -3.73 -8.79
CA VAL A 107 -6.93 -2.56 -8.49
C VAL A 107 -7.84 -2.85 -7.30
N VAL A 108 -8.44 -4.03 -7.21
CA VAL A 108 -9.27 -4.43 -6.06
C VAL A 108 -8.41 -4.48 -4.78
N GLN A 109 -7.21 -5.04 -4.86
CA GLN A 109 -6.28 -5.07 -3.73
C GLN A 109 -5.84 -3.65 -3.33
N GLN A 110 -5.49 -2.80 -4.28
CA GLN A 110 -5.14 -1.40 -4.02
C GLN A 110 -6.32 -0.61 -3.45
N ARG A 111 -7.54 -0.78 -3.99
CA ARG A 111 -8.75 -0.13 -3.46
C ARG A 111 -9.07 -0.60 -2.05
N ARG A 112 -8.91 -1.89 -1.74
CA ARG A 112 -9.08 -2.41 -0.36
C ARG A 112 -8.05 -1.79 0.59
N LEU A 113 -6.79 -1.69 0.18
CA LEU A 113 -5.74 -1.05 0.97
C LEU A 113 -5.99 0.45 1.15
N GLN A 114 -6.45 1.14 0.10
CA GLN A 114 -6.74 2.57 0.14
C GLN A 114 -8.01 2.90 0.92
N GLN A 115 -9.04 2.07 0.81
CA GLN A 115 -10.25 2.19 1.62
C GLN A 115 -9.92 2.00 3.10
N LYS A 116 -9.18 0.93 3.44
CA LYS A 116 -8.68 0.74 4.81
C LYS A 116 -7.80 1.89 5.28
N ALA A 117 -6.91 2.41 4.44
CA ALA A 117 -6.06 3.56 4.78
C ALA A 117 -6.87 4.85 4.99
N ASN A 118 -7.95 5.05 4.23
CA ASN A 118 -8.85 6.20 4.39
C ASN A 118 -9.71 6.07 5.64
N GLU A 119 -10.27 4.88 5.90
CA GLU A 119 -10.97 4.54 7.14
C GLU A 119 -10.04 4.69 8.35
N MET A 120 -8.79 4.27 8.22
CA MET A 120 -7.75 4.41 9.23
C MET A 120 -7.36 5.86 9.48
N ARG A 121 -7.29 6.70 8.45
CA ARG A 121 -7.09 8.15 8.62
C ARG A 121 -8.28 8.80 9.32
N TRP A 122 -9.50 8.39 8.96
CA TRP A 122 -10.73 8.86 9.61
C TRP A 122 -10.81 8.43 11.09
N LEU A 123 -10.43 7.20 11.41
CA LEU A 123 -10.33 6.71 12.79
C LEU A 123 -9.20 7.41 13.56
N GLN A 124 -8.05 7.65 12.95
CA GLN A 124 -6.96 8.37 13.62
C GLN A 124 -7.32 9.82 13.93
N ASP A 125 -7.91 10.54 12.98
CA ASP A 125 -8.32 11.94 13.17
C ASP A 125 -9.47 12.07 14.18
N HIS A 126 -10.45 11.16 14.12
CA HIS A 126 -11.60 11.18 15.03
C HIS A 126 -11.20 10.80 16.46
N TYR A 127 -10.34 9.80 16.63
CA TYR A 127 -9.98 9.28 17.94
C TYR A 127 -8.80 10.02 18.60
N TRP A 128 -8.06 10.89 17.90
CA TRP A 128 -7.10 11.82 18.53
C TRP A 128 -7.80 12.69 19.59
N VAL A 129 -9.00 13.18 19.27
CA VAL A 129 -9.81 14.00 20.18
C VAL A 129 -10.31 13.16 21.37
N THR A 130 -10.74 11.92 21.12
CA THR A 130 -11.33 11.06 22.15
C THR A 130 -10.29 10.48 23.12
N ILE A 131 -9.11 10.10 22.63
CA ILE A 131 -8.01 9.56 23.45
C ILE A 131 -7.45 10.67 24.36
N GLY A 132 -7.23 11.87 23.82
CA GLY A 132 -6.79 13.02 24.63
C GLY A 132 -7.79 13.44 25.71
N GLN A 133 -9.09 13.33 25.43
CA GLN A 133 -10.14 13.68 26.40
C GLN A 133 -10.34 12.61 27.49
N ARG A 134 -10.24 11.32 27.17
CA ARG A 134 -10.51 10.23 28.13
C ARG A 134 -9.33 9.90 29.05
N LEU A 135 -8.10 10.11 28.60
CA LEU A 135 -6.91 9.90 29.44
C LEU A 135 -6.67 11.05 30.44
N GLY A 136 -7.38 12.19 30.29
CA GLY A 136 -7.33 13.33 31.21
C GLY A 136 -8.27 13.27 32.42
N HIS A 137 -9.24 12.33 32.44
CA HIS A 137 -10.30 12.30 33.46
C HIS A 137 -10.53 10.89 34.00
N ALA A 138 -9.65 10.43 34.89
CA ALA A 138 -9.96 9.30 35.77
C ALA A 138 -10.47 9.85 37.11
N ASP A 139 -11.80 9.90 37.28
CA ASP A 139 -12.43 10.22 38.58
C ASP A 139 -12.59 8.92 39.39
N LEU A 140 -11.76 8.75 40.41
CA LEU A 140 -11.55 7.51 41.16
C LEU A 140 -12.55 7.37 42.33
N GLN A 141 -13.86 7.24 42.07
CA GLN A 141 -14.86 7.13 43.15
C GLN A 141 -15.41 5.71 43.38
N SER A 142 -15.17 4.74 42.50
CA SER A 142 -15.50 3.31 42.76
C SER A 142 -14.50 2.36 42.11
N PRO A 143 -13.74 1.57 42.89
CA PRO A 143 -12.64 0.75 42.38
C PRO A 143 -13.11 -0.38 41.44
N VAL A 144 -14.32 -0.92 41.63
CA VAL A 144 -14.87 -1.98 40.78
C VAL A 144 -15.36 -1.42 39.44
N HIS A 145 -15.97 -0.24 39.45
CA HIS A 145 -16.42 0.43 38.21
C HIS A 145 -15.21 0.92 37.40
N ALA A 146 -14.25 1.56 38.08
CA ALA A 146 -13.01 2.01 37.46
C ALA A 146 -12.22 0.84 36.85
N LEU A 147 -12.14 -0.30 37.54
CA LEU A 147 -11.50 -1.49 37.00
C LEU A 147 -12.24 -2.06 35.79
N ARG A 148 -13.57 -2.13 35.82
CA ARG A 148 -14.38 -2.63 34.69
C ARG A 148 -14.29 -1.71 33.47
N GLU A 149 -14.34 -0.40 33.67
CA GLU A 149 -14.14 0.59 32.60
C GLU A 149 -12.72 0.53 32.05
N ALA A 150 -11.70 0.41 32.91
CA ALA A 150 -10.32 0.25 32.48
C ALA A 150 -10.13 -1.03 31.64
N LEU A 151 -10.68 -2.17 32.08
CA LEU A 151 -10.62 -3.43 31.34
C LEU A 151 -11.35 -3.37 30.00
N THR A 152 -12.51 -2.70 29.94
CA THR A 152 -13.27 -2.51 28.69
C THR A 152 -12.51 -1.60 27.72
N THR A 153 -11.91 -0.54 28.24
CA THR A 153 -11.10 0.40 27.47
C THR A 153 -9.84 -0.28 26.93
N LEU A 154 -9.16 -1.09 27.75
CA LEU A 154 -8.02 -1.90 27.33
C LEU A 154 -8.39 -2.89 26.23
N ALA A 155 -9.49 -3.65 26.39
CA ALA A 155 -9.93 -4.61 25.38
C ALA A 155 -10.29 -3.94 24.03
N LEU A 156 -10.96 -2.79 24.08
CA LEU A 156 -11.29 -2.02 22.88
C LEU A 156 -10.04 -1.44 22.22
N LEU A 157 -9.09 -0.92 23.02
CA LEU A 157 -7.80 -0.42 22.52
C LEU A 157 -7.00 -1.54 21.83
N THR A 158 -6.89 -2.73 22.43
CA THR A 158 -6.19 -3.86 21.82
C THR A 158 -6.82 -4.27 20.49
N GLN A 159 -8.15 -4.43 20.44
CA GLN A 159 -8.85 -4.76 19.19
C GLN A 159 -8.69 -3.68 18.12
N THR A 160 -8.63 -2.41 18.54
CA THR A 160 -8.43 -1.28 17.64
C THR A 160 -7.01 -1.27 17.08
N LEU A 161 -5.99 -1.48 17.91
CA LEU A 161 -4.59 -1.53 17.47
C LEU A 161 -4.35 -2.69 16.48
N GLU A 162 -4.96 -3.85 16.73
CA GLU A 162 -4.94 -4.98 15.81
C GLU A 162 -5.66 -4.65 14.48
N ALA A 163 -6.86 -4.05 14.54
CA ALA A 163 -7.60 -3.66 13.35
C ALA A 163 -6.88 -2.58 12.51
N LEU A 164 -6.06 -1.76 13.16
CA LEU A 164 -5.26 -0.71 12.53
C LEU A 164 -3.91 -1.23 12.00
N ASP A 165 -3.58 -2.52 12.15
CA ASP A 165 -2.27 -3.07 11.75
C ASP A 165 -1.09 -2.23 12.29
N MET A 166 -1.24 -1.65 13.50
CA MET A 166 -0.23 -0.79 14.11
C MET A 166 0.60 -1.53 15.14
N VAL A 167 1.86 -1.14 15.25
CA VAL A 167 2.75 -1.59 16.32
C VAL A 167 2.94 -0.42 17.26
N VAL A 168 2.66 -0.62 18.55
CA VAL A 168 2.85 0.41 19.58
C VAL A 168 3.84 -0.07 20.62
N PHE A 169 4.86 0.76 20.84
CA PHE A 169 5.81 0.60 21.92
C PHE A 169 5.58 1.68 22.97
N GLU A 170 5.68 1.30 24.23
CA GLU A 170 5.85 2.22 25.34
C GLU A 170 7.33 2.30 25.70
N ARG A 171 7.80 3.52 25.87
CA ARG A 171 9.15 3.79 26.37
C ARG A 171 9.16 3.68 27.89
N MET A 172 9.97 2.76 28.38
CA MET A 172 10.23 2.53 29.79
C MET A 172 11.17 3.62 30.34
N PRO A 173 11.22 3.82 31.67
CA PRO A 173 12.06 4.86 32.28
C PRO A 173 13.56 4.72 31.98
N ASP A 174 14.03 3.50 31.70
CA ASP A 174 15.41 3.18 31.32
C ASP A 174 15.69 3.41 29.82
N GLY A 175 14.70 3.83 29.04
CA GLY A 175 14.78 4.06 27.60
C GLY A 175 14.48 2.82 26.75
N ALA A 176 14.20 1.66 27.36
CA ALA A 176 13.79 0.48 26.63
C ALA A 176 12.40 0.65 26.00
N LEU A 177 12.16 0.03 24.84
CA LEU A 177 10.87 0.06 24.17
C LEU A 177 10.14 -1.28 24.39
N GLN A 178 9.04 -1.24 25.14
CA GLN A 178 8.22 -2.41 25.40
C GLN A 178 7.01 -2.41 24.48
N LEU A 179 6.78 -3.53 23.79
CA LEU A 179 5.60 -3.70 22.96
C LEU A 179 4.34 -3.76 23.86
N THR A 180 3.35 -2.92 23.57
CA THR A 180 2.12 -2.81 24.38
C THR A 180 0.94 -3.58 23.81
N SER A 181 1.06 -4.11 22.60
CA SER A 181 0.00 -4.85 21.89
C SER A 181 0.48 -6.16 21.28
N THR A 182 -0.44 -7.00 20.81
CA THR A 182 -0.11 -8.10 19.90
C THR A 182 0.56 -7.54 18.64
N ALA A 183 1.66 -8.15 18.21
CA ALA A 183 2.34 -7.76 16.98
C ALA A 183 1.51 -8.16 15.74
N PRO A 184 1.23 -7.24 14.80
CA PRO A 184 0.61 -7.58 13.53
C PRO A 184 1.48 -8.53 12.70
N ALA A 185 0.86 -9.31 11.81
CA ALA A 185 1.56 -10.30 10.99
C ALA A 185 2.70 -9.70 10.15
N TRP A 186 2.51 -8.50 9.59
CA TRP A 186 3.57 -7.81 8.84
C TRP A 186 4.79 -7.50 9.71
N PHE A 187 4.57 -7.15 10.98
CA PHE A 187 5.66 -6.84 11.90
C PHE A 187 6.40 -8.10 12.33
N ILE A 188 5.68 -9.21 12.52
CA ILE A 188 6.29 -10.52 12.80
C ILE A 188 7.16 -10.99 11.62
N ASN A 189 6.72 -10.77 10.38
CA ASN A 189 7.50 -11.15 9.20
C ASN A 189 8.85 -10.41 9.11
N VAL A 190 8.84 -9.14 9.55
CA VAL A 190 10.01 -8.27 9.53
C VAL A 190 10.87 -8.42 10.79
N CYS A 191 10.24 -8.67 11.93
CA CYS A 191 10.85 -8.85 13.24
C CYS A 191 10.24 -10.10 13.91
N PRO A 192 10.73 -11.31 13.57
CA PRO A 192 10.17 -12.56 14.11
C PRO A 192 10.23 -12.66 15.64
N GLU A 193 11.19 -11.97 16.27
CA GLU A 193 11.34 -11.87 17.73
C GLU A 193 10.10 -11.26 18.41
N ALA A 194 9.30 -10.50 17.67
CA ALA A 194 8.05 -9.93 18.15
C ALA A 194 6.91 -10.96 18.33
N ALA A 195 7.06 -12.20 17.83
CA ALA A 195 6.07 -13.27 18.01
C ALA A 195 6.03 -13.81 19.45
N THR A 196 7.14 -13.72 20.19
CA THR A 196 7.24 -14.13 21.60
C THR A 196 8.10 -13.13 22.37
N PRO A 197 7.57 -11.94 22.69
CA PRO A 197 8.34 -10.90 23.38
C PRO A 197 8.62 -11.37 24.82
N ARG A 198 9.85 -11.83 25.08
CA ARG A 198 10.28 -12.25 26.43
C ARG A 198 11.03 -11.16 27.18
N ASP A 199 11.71 -10.27 26.45
CA ASP A 199 12.44 -9.12 26.97
C ASP A 199 12.25 -7.95 25.98
N GLY A 200 12.24 -6.71 26.48
CA GLY A 200 11.93 -5.51 25.69
C GLY A 200 12.61 -5.49 24.31
N LEU A 201 11.84 -5.21 23.27
CA LEU A 201 12.36 -5.16 21.90
C LEU A 201 13.28 -3.94 21.76
N GLN A 202 14.30 -4.07 20.93
CA GLN A 202 15.16 -2.96 20.52
C GLN A 202 14.91 -2.65 19.04
N PRO A 203 13.81 -1.93 18.69
CA PRO A 203 13.50 -1.62 17.31
C PRO A 203 14.65 -0.91 16.58
N GLY A 204 15.44 -0.10 17.30
CA GLY A 204 16.58 0.61 16.73
C GLY A 204 17.68 -0.30 16.13
N SER A 205 17.82 -1.54 16.58
CA SER A 205 18.74 -2.51 15.98
C SER A 205 18.15 -3.28 14.80
N VAL A 206 16.82 -3.38 14.73
CA VAL A 206 16.09 -4.07 13.66
C VAL A 206 15.83 -3.15 12.47
N PHE A 207 15.66 -1.85 12.72
CA PHE A 207 15.33 -0.84 11.73
C PHE A 207 16.45 0.22 11.66
N PRO A 208 17.41 0.12 10.73
CA PRO A 208 18.55 1.04 10.64
C PRO A 208 18.13 2.52 10.49
N VAL A 209 17.00 2.76 9.82
CA VAL A 209 16.42 4.09 9.61
C VAL A 209 15.82 4.68 10.89
N LEU A 210 15.48 3.84 11.87
CA LEU A 210 14.81 4.25 13.08
C LEU A 210 15.78 4.87 14.10
N GLY A 211 17.08 4.54 14.04
CA GLY A 211 18.09 5.09 14.94
C GLY A 211 18.13 6.63 14.97
N PRO A 212 18.32 7.30 13.82
CA PRO A 212 18.28 8.76 13.74
C PRO A 212 16.95 9.36 14.20
N PHE A 213 15.82 8.74 13.82
CA PHE A 213 14.50 9.18 14.25
C PHE A 213 14.33 9.11 15.77
N LEU A 214 14.79 8.04 16.42
CA LEU A 214 14.70 7.87 17.87
C LEU A 214 15.47 8.96 18.61
N GLN A 215 16.61 9.42 18.09
CA GLN A 215 17.36 10.52 18.69
C GLN A 215 16.56 11.82 18.73
N GLU A 216 15.81 12.10 17.66
CA GLU A 216 14.94 13.27 17.59
C GLU A 216 13.66 13.07 18.43
N ALA A 217 13.13 11.86 18.46
CA ALA A 217 12.00 11.48 19.29
C ALA A 217 12.32 11.64 20.79
N GLU A 218 13.55 11.33 21.23
CA GLU A 218 14.00 11.57 22.61
C GLU A 218 13.94 13.05 22.98
N ALA A 219 14.40 13.94 22.08
CA ALA A 219 14.29 15.37 22.29
C ALA A 219 12.82 15.85 22.32
N PHE A 220 11.94 15.20 21.56
CA PHE A 220 10.50 15.46 21.59
C PHE A 220 9.87 15.00 22.92
N TRP A 221 10.14 13.77 23.36
CA TRP A 221 9.62 13.22 24.60
C TRP A 221 10.10 13.96 25.85
N ALA A 222 11.35 14.43 25.86
CA ALA A 222 11.93 15.22 26.95
C ALA A 222 11.20 16.57 27.16
N ARG A 223 10.57 17.11 26.12
CA ARG A 223 9.82 18.38 26.20
C ARG A 223 8.43 18.20 26.83
N GLN A 224 7.96 16.97 27.03
CA GLN A 224 6.64 16.61 27.59
C GLN A 224 5.45 17.42 27.00
N GLY A 225 5.55 17.80 25.72
CA GLY A 225 4.50 18.54 25.03
C GLY A 225 3.38 17.62 24.53
N THR A 226 2.17 18.17 24.39
CA THR A 226 1.08 17.50 23.66
C THR A 226 1.36 17.59 22.16
N GLY A 227 1.38 16.46 21.45
CA GLY A 227 1.58 16.45 20.00
C GLY A 227 2.09 15.13 19.45
N ARG A 228 2.48 15.14 18.18
CA ARG A 228 3.03 14.00 17.45
C ARG A 228 4.27 14.44 16.67
N TYR A 229 5.35 13.68 16.77
CA TYR A 229 6.51 13.81 15.90
C TYR A 229 6.57 12.62 14.95
N THR A 230 6.58 12.87 13.65
CA THR A 230 6.41 11.82 12.63
C THR A 230 7.59 11.85 11.67
N SER A 231 8.09 10.68 11.30
CA SER A 231 9.15 10.54 10.29
C SER A 231 8.60 10.72 8.88
N LEU A 232 9.50 10.79 7.89
CA LEU A 232 9.12 10.49 6.52
C LEU A 232 8.89 8.98 6.34
N PRO A 233 8.10 8.54 5.35
CA PRO A 233 7.99 7.13 4.99
C PRO A 233 9.33 6.53 4.55
N TRP A 234 9.64 5.31 4.98
CA TRP A 234 10.81 4.54 4.50
C TRP A 234 10.41 3.13 4.08
N SER A 235 11.21 2.52 3.20
CA SER A 235 10.96 1.16 2.70
C SER A 235 11.79 0.12 3.45
N LEU A 236 11.23 -1.06 3.62
CA LEU A 236 11.84 -2.18 4.30
C LEU A 236 11.43 -3.50 3.66
N GLY A 237 12.41 -4.32 3.28
CA GLY A 237 12.16 -5.68 2.81
C GLY A 237 12.10 -6.68 3.96
N ASP A 238 11.26 -7.70 3.84
CA ASP A 238 11.30 -8.90 4.70
C ASP A 238 12.20 -10.01 4.11
N ALA A 239 12.29 -11.14 4.83
CA ALA A 239 13.07 -12.31 4.42
C ALA A 239 12.55 -12.99 3.13
N MET A 240 11.32 -12.70 2.70
CA MET A 240 10.70 -13.20 1.48
C MET A 240 10.77 -12.18 0.32
N ALA A 241 11.57 -11.11 0.47
CA ALA A 241 11.69 -9.99 -0.46
C ALA A 241 10.38 -9.20 -0.70
N GLN A 242 9.42 -9.29 0.22
CA GLN A 242 8.27 -8.40 0.24
C GLN A 242 8.67 -7.07 0.88
N GLU A 243 8.40 -5.98 0.18
CA GLU A 243 8.77 -4.64 0.63
C GLU A 243 7.57 -3.87 1.22
N TYR A 244 7.73 -3.42 2.45
CA TYR A 244 6.81 -2.57 3.21
C TYR A 244 7.27 -1.12 3.19
N SER A 245 6.34 -0.18 3.01
CA SER A 245 6.60 1.24 3.28
C SER A 245 6.04 1.56 4.67
N LEU A 246 6.88 2.06 5.57
CA LEU A 246 6.59 2.27 6.98
C LEU A 246 6.76 3.73 7.37
N GLU A 247 6.02 4.16 8.38
CA GLU A 247 6.13 5.48 9.02
C GLU A 247 6.18 5.31 10.54
N ALA A 248 7.00 6.12 11.22
CA ALA A 248 7.17 6.15 12.66
C ALA A 248 6.55 7.42 13.22
N SER A 249 5.91 7.30 14.38
CA SER A 249 5.41 8.44 15.12
C SER A 249 5.74 8.33 16.60
N ALA A 250 6.35 9.36 17.16
CA ALA A 250 6.58 9.53 18.58
C ALA A 250 5.47 10.41 19.19
N LEU A 251 4.96 9.99 20.35
CA LEU A 251 3.80 10.58 21.01
C LEU A 251 4.07 10.73 22.51
N CYS A 252 3.49 11.78 23.11
CA CYS A 252 3.41 11.95 24.55
C CYS A 252 1.93 11.85 24.97
N CYS A 253 1.61 10.94 25.89
CA CYS A 253 0.28 10.80 26.44
C CYS A 253 0.33 10.82 27.97
N GLY A 254 0.15 12.00 28.56
CA GLY A 254 0.40 12.21 29.99
C GLY A 254 1.85 11.90 30.32
N LYS A 255 2.09 10.94 31.23
CA LYS A 255 3.43 10.46 31.59
C LYS A 255 4.00 9.41 30.62
N HIS A 256 3.17 8.87 29.72
CA HIS A 256 3.55 7.78 28.83
C HIS A 256 4.16 8.33 27.55
N GLN A 257 5.29 7.77 27.15
CA GLN A 257 6.01 8.11 25.93
C GLN A 257 5.86 6.91 25.00
N LEU A 258 5.26 7.14 23.83
CA LEU A 258 4.89 6.05 22.91
C LEU A 258 5.60 6.23 21.57
N LEU A 259 5.98 5.10 20.97
CA LEU A 259 6.43 4.99 19.59
C LEU A 259 5.46 4.11 18.82
N CYS A 260 4.94 4.61 17.71
CA CYS A 260 4.07 3.87 16.82
C CYS A 260 4.76 3.61 15.48
N LEU A 261 4.63 2.40 14.94
CA LEU A 261 5.01 2.06 13.57
C LEU A 261 3.77 1.63 12.79
N VAL A 262 3.61 2.19 11.59
CA VAL A 262 2.46 1.92 10.73
C VAL A 262 2.87 1.67 9.28
N PRO A 263 2.23 0.72 8.57
CA PRO A 263 2.35 0.62 7.13
C PRO A 263 1.66 1.82 6.46
N VAL A 264 2.32 2.42 5.48
CA VAL A 264 1.77 3.50 4.66
C VAL A 264 1.71 3.11 3.19
N PRO A 265 0.70 3.56 2.42
CA PRO A 265 0.69 3.36 0.98
C PRO A 265 1.94 3.98 0.37
N ARG A 266 2.59 3.28 -0.57
CA ARG A 266 3.76 3.83 -1.25
C ARG A 266 3.39 5.15 -1.94
N PRO A 267 4.17 6.22 -1.77
CA PRO A 267 4.05 7.38 -2.65
C PRO A 267 4.27 6.90 -4.08
N ARG A 268 3.36 7.25 -5.00
CA ARG A 268 3.56 7.00 -6.43
C ARG A 268 4.86 7.70 -6.84
N CYS A 269 5.86 6.96 -7.30
CA CYS A 269 7.06 7.57 -7.86
C CYS A 269 6.64 8.52 -9.00
N PRO A 270 6.90 9.84 -8.91
CA PRO A 270 6.78 10.71 -10.06
C PRO A 270 7.97 10.44 -10.98
N GLY A 271 7.69 9.92 -12.18
CA GLY A 271 8.57 9.95 -13.34
C GLY A 271 10.02 9.48 -13.14
N VAL A 272 10.29 8.20 -13.40
CA VAL A 272 11.60 7.82 -13.92
C VAL A 272 11.54 7.99 -15.44
N SER A 273 11.89 9.18 -15.91
CA SER A 273 12.23 9.40 -17.31
C SER A 273 13.50 8.62 -17.60
N ALA A 274 13.39 7.54 -18.38
CA ALA A 274 14.55 6.85 -18.91
C ALA A 274 15.30 7.80 -19.85
N SER A 275 16.58 7.98 -19.57
CA SER A 275 17.56 8.59 -20.48
C SER A 275 17.99 7.60 -21.55
#